data_AF-A0A6N7P792-F1
#
_entry.id   AF-A0A6N7P792-F1
#
_cell.length_a   1.000
_cell.length_b   1.000
_cell.length_c   1.000
_cell.angle_alpha   90.00
_cell.angle_beta   90.00
_cell.angle_gamma   90.00
#
_symmetry.space_group_name_H-M   'P 1'
#
loop_
_entity.id
_entity.type
_entity.pdbx_description
1 polymer ?
#
loop_
_entity_poly.entity_id
_entity_poly.type
_entity_poly.pdbx_seq_one_letter_code
_entity_poly.pdbx_strand_id
1 'polypeptide(L)'
;MGTWGTGITDNDNSADIYDEFFEEFDKGVHPARISKNVIANNQDSIDSNDFWLALALAQWETGSLDPAIFTRVKDIVESKQDIELWRECDASDEDLVKRQKDLEEFIAKISVENANPKVNIKPKKPFWKFW
;
A
#
# COMPACT_ATOMS: atom_id res chain seq x y z
N MET A 1 10.00 -11.53 -16.58
CA MET A 1 9.10 -10.69 -17.39
C MET A 1 7.88 -10.47 -16.52
N GLY A 2 7.89 -9.43 -15.68
CA GLY A 2 6.76 -9.11 -14.82
C GLY A 2 5.58 -8.71 -15.68
N THR A 3 4.41 -9.29 -15.44
CA THR A 3 3.17 -8.80 -16.04
C THR A 3 2.81 -7.53 -15.28
N TRP A 4 3.07 -6.37 -15.87
CA TRP A 4 2.51 -5.11 -15.37
C TRP A 4 0.99 -5.26 -15.37
N GLY A 5 0.41 -5.17 -14.18
CA GLY A 5 -1.03 -5.29 -13.95
C GLY A 5 -1.63 -3.94 -13.56
N THR A 6 -2.95 -3.93 -13.40
CA THR A 6 -3.72 -2.74 -13.02
C THR A 6 -3.96 -2.65 -11.51
N GLY A 7 -3.59 -3.70 -10.78
CA GLY A 7 -3.74 -3.78 -9.34
C GLY A 7 -2.89 -2.78 -8.58
N ILE A 8 -3.23 -2.60 -7.30
CA ILE A 8 -2.59 -1.61 -6.41
C ILE A 8 -1.08 -1.82 -6.29
N THR A 9 -0.63 -3.08 -6.23
CA THR A 9 0.78 -3.48 -6.07
C THR A 9 1.42 -4.03 -7.35
N ASP A 10 0.75 -3.88 -8.49
CA ASP A 10 1.24 -4.44 -9.76
C ASP A 10 2.21 -3.48 -10.49
N ASN A 11 2.54 -2.34 -9.88
CA ASN A 11 3.56 -1.38 -10.31
C ASN A 11 4.80 -1.50 -9.43
N ASP A 12 6.01 -1.38 -10.00
CA ASP A 12 7.28 -1.46 -9.29
C ASP A 12 7.33 -0.44 -8.13
N ASN A 13 6.86 0.79 -8.35
CA ASN A 13 6.87 1.82 -7.30
C ASN A 13 5.96 1.48 -6.11
N SER A 14 4.78 0.88 -6.34
CA SER A 14 3.90 0.47 -5.23
C SER A 14 4.41 -0.79 -4.55
N ALA A 15 5.05 -1.70 -5.30
CA ALA A 15 5.70 -2.88 -4.74
C ALA A 15 6.83 -2.49 -3.78
N ASP A 16 7.70 -1.55 -4.15
CA ASP A 16 8.82 -1.10 -3.30
C ASP A 16 8.33 -0.53 -1.96
N ILE A 17 7.27 0.29 -1.99
CA ILE A 17 6.68 0.88 -0.77
C ILE A 17 6.00 -0.18 0.10
N TYR A 18 5.32 -1.13 -0.53
CA TYR A 18 4.69 -2.25 0.16
C TYR A 18 5.75 -3.13 0.85
N ASP A 19 6.82 -3.46 0.14
CA ASP A 19 7.92 -4.28 0.66
C ASP A 19 8.69 -3.56 1.77
N GLU A 20 9.02 -2.26 1.62
CA GLU A 20 9.67 -1.47 2.70
C GLU A 20 8.84 -1.51 3.99
N PHE A 21 7.51 -1.39 3.88
CA PHE A 21 6.63 -1.47 5.03
C PHE A 21 6.68 -2.86 5.69
N PHE A 22 6.57 -3.93 4.90
CA PHE A 22 6.52 -5.29 5.44
C PHE A 22 7.87 -5.80 5.94
N GLU A 23 8.99 -5.34 5.40
CA GLU A 23 10.32 -5.62 5.93
C GLU A 23 10.47 -5.16 7.39
N GLU A 24 10.02 -3.94 7.71
CA GLU A 24 10.03 -3.43 9.08
C GLU A 24 8.94 -4.07 9.94
N PHE A 25 7.80 -4.41 9.33
CA PHE A 25 6.74 -5.11 10.02
C PHE A 25 7.24 -6.47 10.50
N ASP A 26 7.87 -7.27 9.63
CA ASP A 26 8.39 -8.59 9.98
C ASP A 26 9.52 -8.55 11.03
N LYS A 27 10.16 -7.39 11.24
CA LYS A 27 11.16 -7.16 12.30
C LYS A 27 10.56 -6.92 13.68
N GLY A 28 9.24 -6.81 13.83
CA GLY A 28 8.63 -6.49 15.13
C GLY A 28 8.15 -5.05 15.29
N VAL A 29 8.31 -4.20 14.27
CA VAL A 29 8.04 -2.76 14.41
C VAL A 29 6.54 -2.47 14.33
N HIS A 30 6.08 -1.51 15.13
CA HIS A 30 4.67 -1.14 15.15
C HIS A 30 4.27 -0.40 13.85
N PRO A 31 3.16 -0.78 13.17
CA PRO A 31 2.72 -0.19 11.91
C PRO A 31 2.73 1.34 11.86
N ALA A 32 2.19 2.01 12.88
CA ALA A 32 2.18 3.47 12.94
C ALA A 32 3.57 4.12 12.93
N ARG A 33 4.60 3.43 13.43
CA ARG A 33 5.99 3.89 13.36
C ARG A 33 6.58 3.65 11.98
N ILE A 34 6.28 2.49 11.39
CA ILE A 34 6.70 2.14 10.03
C ILE A 34 6.15 3.17 9.04
N SER A 35 4.85 3.48 9.10
CA SER A 35 4.24 4.47 8.20
C SER A 35 4.92 5.84 8.27
N LYS A 36 5.28 6.31 9.47
CA LYS A 36 6.01 7.57 9.63
C LYS A 36 7.40 7.49 9.00
N ASN A 37 8.10 6.37 9.16
CA ASN A 37 9.42 6.16 8.58
C ASN A 37 9.34 6.10 7.04
N VAL A 38 8.42 5.29 6.49
CA VAL A 38 8.20 5.17 5.04
C VAL A 38 7.88 6.53 4.42
N ILE A 39 6.99 7.32 5.03
CA ILE A 39 6.71 8.69 4.58
C ILE A 39 7.96 9.57 4.65
N ALA A 40 8.74 9.51 5.73
CA ALA A 40 9.93 10.33 5.91
C ALA A 40 11.08 9.94 4.95
N ASN A 41 11.19 8.66 4.60
CA ASN A 41 12.23 8.12 3.71
C ASN A 41 11.93 8.38 2.23
N ASN A 42 10.65 8.49 1.86
CA ASN A 42 10.20 8.59 0.48
C ASN A 42 9.57 9.96 0.17
N GLN A 43 10.16 11.04 0.71
CA GLN A 43 9.67 12.41 0.47
C GLN A 43 9.62 12.77 -1.02
N ASP A 44 10.53 12.23 -1.83
CA ASP A 44 10.55 12.46 -3.28
C ASP A 44 9.39 11.77 -4.02
N SER A 45 8.81 10.71 -3.43
CA SER A 45 7.70 9.93 -3.99
C SER A 45 6.35 10.26 -3.36
N ILE A 46 6.29 11.23 -2.44
CA ILE A 46 5.08 11.57 -1.68
C ILE A 46 3.96 12.17 -2.53
N ASP A 47 4.29 12.65 -3.73
CA ASP A 47 3.31 13.15 -4.70
C ASP A 47 2.78 12.04 -5.62
N SER A 48 3.33 10.82 -5.53
CA SER A 48 2.85 9.67 -6.30
C SER A 48 1.57 9.08 -5.71
N ASN A 49 0.58 8.82 -6.57
CA ASN A 49 -0.64 8.12 -6.16
C ASN A 49 -0.35 6.69 -5.70
N ASP A 50 0.53 5.98 -6.42
CA ASP A 50 0.91 4.60 -6.12
C ASP A 50 1.54 4.48 -4.72
N PHE A 51 2.29 5.49 -4.26
CA PHE A 51 2.83 5.53 -2.91
C PHE A 51 1.71 5.46 -1.86
N TRP A 52 0.67 6.29 -1.99
CA TRP A 52 -0.42 6.33 -1.03
C TRP A 52 -1.31 5.10 -1.08
N LEU A 53 -1.55 4.57 -2.29
CA LEU A 53 -2.31 3.34 -2.48
C LEU A 53 -1.61 2.14 -1.80
N ALA A 54 -0.29 2.00 -2.01
CA ALA A 54 0.52 0.95 -1.40
C ALA A 54 0.55 1.06 0.13
N LEU A 55 0.80 2.27 0.65
CA LEU A 55 0.84 2.51 2.09
C LEU A 55 -0.51 2.23 2.76
N ALA A 56 -1.61 2.67 2.16
CA ALA A 56 -2.95 2.39 2.67
C ALA A 56 -3.26 0.90 2.68
N LEU A 57 -2.88 0.15 1.64
CA LEU A 57 -3.04 -1.29 1.58
C LEU A 57 -2.27 -1.97 2.73
N ALA A 58 -0.99 -1.61 2.91
CA ALA A 58 -0.15 -2.20 3.96
C ALA A 58 -0.68 -1.89 5.38
N GLN A 59 -1.15 -0.67 5.61
CA GLN A 59 -1.78 -0.31 6.87
C GLN A 59 -3.11 -1.06 7.09
N TRP A 60 -3.96 -1.19 6.07
CA TRP A 60 -5.20 -1.94 6.18
C TRP A 60 -4.95 -3.43 6.48
N GLU A 61 -3.96 -4.03 5.81
CA GLU A 61 -3.59 -5.42 6.04
C GLU A 61 -3.09 -5.67 7.46
N THR A 62 -2.47 -4.68 8.10
CA THR A 62 -2.02 -4.75 9.49
C THR A 62 -3.06 -4.22 10.49
N GLY A 63 -4.26 -3.84 10.03
CA GLY A 63 -5.33 -3.32 10.89
C GLY A 63 -5.02 -1.95 11.50
N SER A 64 -4.16 -1.17 10.86
CA SER A 64 -3.65 0.12 11.35
C SER A 64 -3.89 1.27 10.38
N LEU A 65 -4.91 1.17 9.52
CA LEU A 65 -5.22 2.20 8.53
C LEU A 65 -5.50 3.55 9.20
N ASP A 66 -4.71 4.55 8.86
CA ASP A 66 -4.90 5.92 9.34
C ASP A 66 -6.08 6.56 8.58
N PRO A 67 -7.08 7.12 9.28
CA PRO A 67 -8.19 7.83 8.63
C PRO A 67 -7.75 8.95 7.68
N ALA A 68 -6.63 9.62 7.95
CA ALA A 68 -6.09 10.66 7.07
C ALA A 68 -5.55 10.07 5.75
N ILE A 69 -4.89 8.90 5.82
CA ILE A 69 -4.39 8.18 4.65
C ILE A 69 -5.56 7.61 3.84
N PHE A 70 -6.56 7.02 4.52
CA PHE A 70 -7.79 6.59 3.86
C PHE A 70 -8.48 7.74 3.11
N THR A 71 -8.63 8.89 3.76
CA THR A 71 -9.24 10.09 3.14
C THR A 71 -8.46 10.53 1.91
N ARG A 72 -7.13 10.52 1.97
CA ARG A 72 -6.27 10.87 0.83
C ARG A 72 -6.42 9.90 -0.34
N VAL A 73 -6.38 8.60 -0.06
CA VAL A 73 -6.57 7.56 -1.09
C VAL A 73 -7.96 7.65 -1.70
N LYS A 74 -8.98 7.91 -0.88
CA LYS A 74 -10.34 8.14 -1.37
C LYS A 74 -10.42 9.34 -2.31
N ASP A 75 -9.77 10.45 -1.97
CA ASP A 75 -9.72 11.65 -2.82
C ASP A 75 -9.06 11.36 -4.17
N ILE A 76 -7.93 10.65 -4.20
CA ILE A 76 -7.23 10.25 -5.45
C ILE A 76 -8.18 9.50 -6.41
N VAL A 77 -8.99 8.58 -5.87
CA VAL A 77 -9.94 7.77 -6.65
C VAL A 77 -11.14 8.59 -7.09
N GLU A 78 -11.74 9.38 -6.19
CA GLU A 78 -12.93 10.19 -6.48
C GLU A 78 -12.63 11.33 -7.46
N SER A 79 -11.44 11.93 -7.37
CA SER A 79 -11.01 12.99 -8.28
C SER A 79 -10.49 12.45 -9.62
N LYS A 80 -10.38 11.12 -9.78
CA LYS A 80 -9.81 10.44 -10.96
C LYS A 80 -8.38 10.87 -11.31
N GLN A 81 -7.61 11.33 -10.32
CA GLN A 81 -6.23 11.80 -10.53
C GLN A 81 -5.34 10.66 -11.05
N ASP A 82 -5.50 9.46 -10.50
CA ASP A 82 -4.75 8.28 -10.93
C ASP A 82 -5.05 7.88 -12.39
N ILE A 83 -6.32 7.92 -12.78
CA ILE A 83 -6.74 7.59 -14.16
C ILE A 83 -6.22 8.61 -15.17
N GLU A 84 -6.19 9.90 -14.83
CA GLU A 84 -5.61 10.91 -15.73
C GLU A 84 -4.11 10.68 -15.92
N LEU A 85 -3.38 10.37 -14.84
CA LEU A 85 -1.95 10.06 -14.92
C LEU A 85 -1.69 8.83 -15.79
N TRP A 86 -2.50 7.78 -15.65
CA TRP A 86 -2.41 6.60 -16.51
C TRP A 86 -2.69 6.94 -17.99
N ARG A 87 -3.66 7.82 -18.26
CA ARG A 87 -3.95 8.30 -19.62
C ARG A 87 -2.78 9.09 -20.20
N GLU A 88 -2.14 9.95 -19.41
CA GLU A 88 -0.95 10.71 -19.81
C GLU A 88 0.26 9.80 -20.12
N CYS A 89 0.29 8.61 -19.51
CA CYS A 89 1.28 7.57 -19.76
C CYS A 89 0.90 6.61 -20.91
N ASP A 90 -0.02 7.01 -21.79
CA ASP A 90 -0.49 6.24 -22.95
C ASP A 90 -1.07 4.85 -22.59
N ALA A 91 -1.67 4.71 -21.39
CA ALA A 91 -2.38 3.48 -21.03
C ALA A 91 -3.58 3.24 -21.97
N SER A 92 -3.83 1.98 -22.30
CA SER A 92 -4.96 1.61 -23.16
C SER A 92 -6.31 1.87 -22.47
N ASP A 93 -7.36 2.14 -23.23
CA ASP A 93 -8.71 2.31 -22.68
C ASP A 93 -9.16 1.08 -21.85
N GLU A 94 -8.76 -0.12 -22.27
CA GLU A 94 -9.04 -1.35 -21.52
C GLU A 94 -8.35 -1.36 -20.16
N ASP A 95 -7.11 -0.86 -20.07
CA ASP A 95 -6.36 -0.81 -18.81
C ASP A 95 -6.86 0.32 -17.91
N LEU A 96 -7.28 1.46 -18.47
CA LEU A 96 -7.93 2.52 -17.70
C LEU A 96 -9.24 2.02 -17.04
N VAL A 97 -10.04 1.24 -17.76
CA VAL A 97 -11.28 0.64 -17.21
C VAL A 97 -10.96 -0.37 -16.12
N LYS A 98 -9.96 -1.24 -16.32
CA LYS A 98 -9.52 -2.20 -15.29
C LYS A 98 -8.98 -1.48 -14.06
N ARG A 99 -8.10 -0.49 -14.24
CA ARG A 99 -7.53 0.31 -13.14
C ARG A 99 -8.61 1.01 -12.33
N GLN A 100 -9.58 1.66 -13.00
CA GLN A 100 -10.69 2.29 -12.30
C GLN A 100 -11.47 1.29 -11.45
N LYS A 101 -11.75 0.11 -11.99
CA LYS A 101 -12.44 -0.95 -11.26
C LYS A 101 -11.62 -1.45 -10.06
N ASP A 102 -10.33 -1.67 -10.24
CA ASP A 102 -9.43 -2.11 -9.16
C ASP A 102 -9.35 -1.05 -8.03
N LEU A 103 -9.33 0.24 -8.38
CA LEU A 103 -9.38 1.33 -7.40
C LEU A 103 -10.70 1.36 -6.63
N GLU A 104 -11.84 1.17 -7.30
CA GLU A 104 -13.15 1.12 -6.65
C GLU A 104 -13.28 -0.09 -5.71
N GLU A 105 -12.85 -1.26 -6.15
CA GLU A 105 -12.79 -2.46 -5.32
C GLU A 105 -11.83 -2.28 -4.13
N PHE A 106 -10.71 -1.59 -4.35
CA PHE A 106 -9.76 -1.27 -3.29
C PHE A 106 -10.37 -0.34 -2.23
N ILE A 107 -11.05 0.74 -2.63
CA ILE A 107 -11.75 1.63 -1.70
C ILE A 107 -12.81 0.87 -0.92
N ALA A 108 -13.62 0.05 -1.59
CA ALA A 108 -14.62 -0.77 -0.93
C ALA A 108 -13.99 -1.71 0.11
N LYS A 109 -12.87 -2.35 -0.23
CA LYS A 109 -12.10 -3.23 0.66
C LYS A 109 -11.58 -2.49 1.90
N ILE A 110 -10.90 -1.35 1.71
CA ILE A 110 -10.27 -0.65 2.84
C ILE A 110 -11.24 0.20 3.67
N SER A 111 -12.46 0.41 3.18
CA SER A 111 -13.53 1.08 3.93
C SER A 111 -14.09 0.26 5.10
N VAL A 112 -13.84 -1.05 5.10
CA VAL A 112 -14.23 -1.97 6.17
C VAL A 112 -12.99 -2.33 6.97
N GLU A 113 -13.10 -2.42 8.30
CA GLU A 113 -11.99 -2.90 9.13
C GLU A 113 -11.58 -4.32 8.73
N ASN A 114 -10.27 -4.56 8.68
CA ASN A 114 -9.77 -5.89 8.36
C ASN A 114 -10.08 -6.86 9.50
N ALA A 115 -10.95 -7.84 9.24
CA ALA A 115 -11.35 -8.85 10.21
C ALA A 115 -10.20 -9.79 10.63
N ASN A 116 -9.16 -9.94 9.81
CA ASN A 116 -7.99 -10.76 10.09
C ASN A 116 -6.69 -9.99 9.80
N PRO A 117 -6.31 -9.02 10.65
CA PRO A 117 -5.07 -8.28 10.47
C PRO A 117 -3.87 -9.21 10.49
N LYS A 118 -2.90 -8.95 9.60
CA LYS A 118 -1.59 -9.59 9.65
C LYS A 118 -0.99 -9.33 11.02
N VAL A 119 -0.59 -10.40 11.68
CA VAL A 119 0.13 -10.33 12.95
C VAL A 119 1.62 -10.47 12.68
N ASN A 120 2.38 -9.65 13.39
CA ASN A 120 3.82 -9.65 13.30
C ASN A 120 4.39 -11.02 13.68
N ILE A 121 5.23 -11.59 12.81
CA ILE A 121 5.98 -12.81 13.11
C ILE A 121 7.05 -12.44 14.13
N LYS A 122 6.73 -12.47 15.43
CA LYS A 122 7.72 -12.31 16.49
C LYS A 122 8.92 -13.20 16.14
N PRO A 123 10.17 -12.68 16.09
CA PRO A 123 11.33 -13.54 15.90
C PRO A 123 11.27 -14.61 16.99
N LYS A 124 11.24 -15.88 16.59
CA LYS A 124 11.33 -17.00 17.54
C LYS A 124 12.56 -16.71 18.39
N LYS A 125 12.38 -16.45 19.69
CA LYS A 125 13.50 -16.19 20.61
C LYS A 125 14.56 -17.26 20.32
N PRO A 126 15.82 -16.91 20.01
CA PRO A 126 16.86 -17.91 19.92
C PRO A 126 16.83 -18.69 21.24
N PHE A 127 16.57 -19.99 21.13
CA PHE A 127 16.50 -20.89 22.27
C PHE A 127 17.93 -21.11 22.75
N TRP A 128 18.52 -20.11 23.42
CA TRP A 128 19.82 -20.23 24.04
C TRP A 128 19.69 -21.24 25.18
N LYS A 129 20.04 -22.51 24.91
CA LYS A 129 20.34 -23.48 25.95
C LYS A 129 21.68 -23.09 26.55
N PHE A 130 21.67 -22.33 27.64
CA PHE A 130 22.82 -22.29 28.53
C PHE A 130 22.93 -23.66 29.20
N TRP A 131 23.99 -24.40 28.88
CA TRP A 131 24.51 -25.53 29.65
C TRP A 131 25.90 -25.14 30.13
#